data_AF-A0A8J4M2F1-F1
#
_entry.id   AF-A0A8J4M2F1-F1
#
_cell.length_a   1.000
_cell.length_b   1.000
_cell.length_c   1.000
_cell.angle_alpha   90.00
_cell.angle_beta   90.00
_cell.angle_gamma   90.00
#
_symmetry.space_group_name_H-M   'P 1'
#
loop_
_entity.id
_entity.type
_entity.pdbx_description
1 polymer ?
#
loop_
_entity_poly.entity_id
_entity_poly.type
_entity_poly.pdbx_seq_one_letter_code
_entity_poly.pdbx_strand_id
1 'polypeptide(L)'
;MEEVLFRGYVQGYLEQRTGMWRAAILSGLFFASGHIFLSATVTDLGIMVLVFTLYEGIVCSIVRMKHGIIAATLTHGLAIFALASGLL
;
A
#
# COMPACT_ATOMS: atom_id res chain seq x y z
N MET A 1 11.07 -2.60 0.14
CA MET A 1 11.23 -1.36 0.94
C MET A 1 9.87 -0.81 1.37
N GLU A 2 8.91 -0.69 0.45
CA GLU A 2 7.63 -0.02 0.68
C GLU A 2 6.86 -0.54 1.90
N GLU A 3 6.67 -1.87 2.02
CA GLU A 3 5.95 -2.43 3.17
C GLU A 3 6.66 -2.20 4.51
N VAL A 4 8.00 -2.17 4.53
CA VAL A 4 8.76 -1.84 5.75
C VAL A 4 8.46 -0.40 6.18
N LEU A 5 8.43 0.53 5.23
CA LEU A 5 8.14 1.94 5.50
C LEU A 5 6.68 2.15 5.89
N PHE A 6 5.73 1.70 5.06
CA PHE A 6 4.32 2.04 5.25
C PHE A 6 3.62 1.15 6.27
N ARG A 7 3.88 -0.17 6.28
CA ARG A 7 3.16 -1.15 7.12
C ARG A 7 3.95 -1.50 8.39
N GLY A 8 5.28 -1.39 8.33
CA GLY A 8 6.14 -1.41 9.50
C GLY A 8 6.10 -0.09 10.25
N TYR A 9 6.70 0.96 9.70
CA TYR A 9 6.93 2.21 10.41
C TYR A 9 5.69 3.11 10.51
N VAL A 10 5.13 3.56 9.37
CA VAL A 10 4.01 4.54 9.36
C VAL A 10 2.77 3.97 10.06
N GLN A 11 2.32 2.78 9.66
CA GLN A 11 1.17 2.15 10.29
C GLN A 11 1.44 1.87 11.78
N GLY A 12 2.62 1.33 12.13
CA GLY A 12 2.97 1.09 13.55
C GLY A 12 2.98 2.36 14.40
N TYR A 13 3.48 3.48 13.86
CA TYR A 13 3.45 4.78 14.52
C TYR A 13 2.03 5.32 14.73
N LEU A 14 1.16 5.16 13.73
CA LEU A 14 -0.24 5.59 13.78
C LEU A 14 -1.10 4.69 14.67
N GLU A 15 -0.82 3.40 14.73
CA GLU A 15 -1.52 2.44 15.60
C GLU A 15 -1.45 2.86 17.07
N GLN A 16 -0.31 3.41 17.50
CA GLN A 16 -0.10 3.94 18.86
C GLN A 16 -0.95 5.19 19.18
N ARG A 17 -1.52 5.86 18.17
CA ARG A 17 -2.21 7.17 18.33
C ARG A 17 -3.68 7.15 17.95
N THR A 18 -4.06 6.34 16.97
CA THR A 18 -5.40 6.39 16.36
C THR A 18 -6.17 5.07 16.45
N GLY A 19 -5.52 4.00 16.92
CA GLY A 19 -6.06 2.64 16.85
C GLY A 19 -5.88 1.99 15.48
N MET A 20 -6.04 0.66 15.45
CA MET A 20 -5.61 -0.21 14.34
C MET A 20 -6.27 0.13 13.00
N TRP A 21 -7.60 0.24 12.96
CA TRP A 21 -8.32 0.46 11.71
C TRP A 21 -8.08 1.85 11.11
N ARG A 22 -8.02 2.88 11.95
CA ARG A 22 -7.69 4.24 11.48
C ARG A 22 -6.25 4.30 10.95
N ALA A 23 -5.32 3.64 11.64
CA ALA A 23 -3.93 3.55 11.19
C ALA A 23 -3.80 2.82 9.85
N ALA A 24 -4.57 1.75 9.62
CA ALA A 24 -4.59 1.05 8.34
C ALA A 24 -5.09 1.93 7.18
N ILE A 25 -6.19 2.66 7.38
CA ILE A 25 -6.73 3.59 6.37
C ILE A 25 -5.74 4.73 6.09
N LEU A 26 -5.21 5.35 7.15
CA LEU A 26 -4.24 6.44 7.02
C LEU A 26 -2.94 5.99 6.36
N SER A 27 -2.44 4.80 6.69
CA SER A 27 -1.25 4.22 6.03
C SER A 27 -1.50 3.98 4.54
N GLY A 28 -2.68 3.45 4.16
CA GLY A 28 -3.09 3.30 2.76
C GLY A 28 -3.17 4.65 2.02
N LEU A 29 -3.70 5.70 2.67
CA LEU A 29 -3.73 7.05 2.11
C LEU A 29 -2.33 7.63 1.90
N PHE A 30 -1.43 7.50 2.88
CA PHE A 30 -0.04 7.93 2.73
C PHE A 30 0.66 7.19 1.58
N PHE A 31 0.44 5.87 1.48
CA PHE A 31 0.96 5.06 0.38
C PHE A 31 0.48 5.55 -1.00
N ALA A 32 -0.83 5.76 -1.17
CA ALA A 32 -1.37 6.29 -2.42
C ALA A 32 -0.83 7.70 -2.75
N SER A 33 -0.67 8.55 -1.73
CA SER A 33 -0.14 9.90 -1.92
C SER A 33 1.30 9.90 -2.46
N GLY A 34 2.12 8.91 -2.08
CA GLY A 34 3.46 8.70 -2.65
C GLY A 34 3.47 8.45 -4.16
N HIS A 35 2.33 8.03 -4.73
CA HIS A 35 2.18 7.71 -6.15
C HIS A 35 1.58 8.86 -6.98
N ILE A 36 1.36 10.05 -6.39
CA ILE A 36 0.84 11.21 -7.12
C ILE A 36 1.76 11.59 -8.29
N PHE A 37 3.08 11.59 -8.08
CA PHE A 37 4.03 11.88 -9.17
C PHE A 37 3.94 10.85 -10.30
N LEU A 38 3.91 9.56 -9.97
CA LEU A 38 3.76 8.47 -10.93
C LEU A 38 2.47 8.63 -11.76
N SER A 39 1.36 8.85 -11.05
CA SER A 39 0.03 9.06 -11.63
C SER A 39 -0.04 10.28 -12.55
N ALA A 40 0.62 11.39 -12.18
CA ALA A 40 0.51 12.65 -12.90
C ALA A 40 1.54 12.84 -14.02
N THR A 41 2.67 12.11 -14.00
CA THR A 41 3.82 12.42 -14.87
C THR A 41 4.47 11.24 -15.57
N VAL A 42 4.34 10.02 -15.04
CA VAL A 42 5.10 8.85 -15.53
C VAL A 42 4.23 7.89 -16.34
N THR A 43 2.91 7.87 -16.10
CA THR A 43 1.99 6.94 -16.75
C THR A 43 0.79 7.67 -17.35
N ASP A 44 0.18 7.08 -18.39
CA ASP A 44 -1.07 7.56 -18.98
C ASP A 44 -2.33 7.03 -18.26
N LEU A 45 -2.16 6.30 -17.15
CA LEU A 45 -3.26 5.71 -16.37
C LEU A 45 -3.91 6.72 -15.41
N GLY A 46 -3.25 7.84 -15.12
CA GLY A 46 -3.80 8.93 -14.32
C GLY A 46 -4.36 8.47 -12.97
N ILE A 47 -5.59 8.88 -12.66
CA ILE A 47 -6.27 8.63 -11.39
C ILE A 47 -6.38 7.13 -11.04
N MET A 48 -6.37 6.25 -12.03
CA MET A 48 -6.49 4.80 -11.79
C MET A 48 -5.30 4.26 -10.99
N VAL A 49 -4.10 4.85 -11.14
CA VAL A 49 -2.93 4.52 -10.31
C VAL A 49 -3.21 4.83 -8.84
N LEU A 50 -3.84 5.97 -8.54
CA LEU A 50 -4.14 6.37 -7.16
C LEU A 50 -5.24 5.50 -6.55
N VAL A 51 -6.27 5.15 -7.32
CA VAL A 51 -7.33 4.24 -6.87
C VAL A 51 -6.76 2.86 -6.57
N PHE A 52 -5.95 2.32 -7.47
CA PHE A 52 -5.29 1.02 -7.30
C PHE A 52 -4.38 1.03 -6.07
N THR A 53 -3.44 1.98 -5.99
CA THR A 53 -2.48 2.04 -4.87
C THR A 53 -3.16 2.29 -3.53
N LEU A 54 -4.24 3.07 -3.48
CA LEU A 54 -5.05 3.22 -2.26
C LEU A 54 -5.67 1.88 -1.84
N TYR A 55 -6.31 1.18 -2.78
CA TYR A 55 -6.94 -0.10 -2.52
C TYR A 55 -5.91 -1.15 -2.06
N GLU A 56 -4.83 -1.32 -2.81
CA GLU A 56 -3.72 -2.22 -2.49
C GLU A 56 -3.11 -1.86 -1.13
N GLY A 57 -2.91 -0.57 -0.86
CA GLY A 57 -2.34 -0.09 0.39
C GLY A 57 -3.20 -0.44 1.61
N ILE A 58 -4.52 -0.34 1.48
CA ILE A 58 -5.45 -0.76 2.54
C ILE A 58 -5.43 -2.27 2.70
N VAL A 59 -5.45 -3.04 1.62
CA VAL A 59 -5.38 -4.51 1.66
C VAL A 59 -4.10 -4.96 2.36
N CYS A 60 -2.94 -4.43 1.98
CA CYS A 60 -1.66 -4.76 2.60
C CYS A 60 -1.61 -4.37 4.08
N SER A 61 -2.23 -3.24 4.45
CA SER A 61 -2.36 -2.82 5.86
C SER A 61 -3.17 -3.81 6.69
N ILE A 62 -4.27 -4.35 6.13
CA ILE A 62 -5.10 -5.37 6.76
C ILE A 62 -4.36 -6.71 6.84
N VAL A 63 -3.65 -7.12 5.78
CA VAL A 63 -2.82 -8.32 5.79
C VAL A 63 -1.74 -8.21 6.87
N ARG A 64 -1.08 -7.05 7.00
CA ARG A 64 -0.10 -6.83 8.07
C ARG A 64 -0.72 -6.96 9.46
N MET A 65 -1.93 -6.45 9.68
CA MET A 65 -2.62 -6.60 10.98
C MET A 65 -2.87 -8.06 11.34
N LYS A 66 -3.19 -8.91 10.36
CA LYS A 66 -3.58 -10.30 10.60
C LYS A 66 -2.41 -11.30 10.52
N HIS A 67 -1.41 -11.01 9.70
CA HIS A 67 -0.39 -11.97 9.27
C HIS A 67 1.04 -11.40 9.30
N GLY A 68 1.21 -10.15 9.73
CA GLY A 68 2.52 -9.52 9.86
C GLY A 68 3.11 -9.00 8.54
N ILE A 69 4.30 -8.40 8.65
CA ILE A 69 4.90 -7.60 7.57
C ILE A 69 5.39 -8.43 6.38
N ILE A 70 5.82 -9.68 6.62
CA ILE A 70 6.28 -10.58 5.56
C ILE A 70 5.10 -10.94 4.66
N ALA A 71 3.94 -11.28 5.23
CA ALA A 71 2.73 -11.57 4.46
C ALA A 71 2.30 -10.36 3.63
N ALA A 72 2.31 -9.15 4.19
CA ALA A 72 2.02 -7.93 3.45
C ALA A 72 3.02 -7.67 2.31
N THR A 73 4.31 -7.95 2.54
CA THR A 73 5.36 -7.85 1.50
C THR A 73 5.11 -8.81 0.36
N LEU A 74 4.70 -10.05 0.65
CA LEU A 74 4.34 -11.01 -0.38
C LEU A 74 3.07 -10.61 -1.13
N THR A 75 2.02 -10.15 -0.42
CA THR A 75 0.77 -9.67 -1.05
C THR A 75 1.05 -8.55 -2.04
N HIS A 76 1.80 -7.54 -1.62
CA HIS A 76 2.17 -6.41 -2.47
C HIS A 76 3.07 -6.86 -3.65
N GLY A 77 4.14 -7.60 -3.35
CA GLY A 77 5.08 -8.05 -4.39
C GLY A 77 4.42 -8.93 -5.45
N LEU A 78 3.50 -9.81 -5.05
CA LEU A 78 2.76 -10.67 -5.98
C LEU A 78 1.74 -9.90 -6.82
N ALA A 79 1.10 -8.86 -6.26
CA ALA A 79 0.20 -7.99 -7.02
C ALA A 79 0.98 -7.26 -8.12
N ILE A 80 2.12 -6.65 -7.79
CA ILE A 80 3.00 -6.03 -8.78
C ILE A 80 3.48 -7.06 -9.81
N PHE A 81 3.93 -8.23 -9.36
CA PHE A 81 4.38 -9.29 -10.26
C PHE A 81 3.28 -9.69 -11.25
N ALA A 82 2.04 -9.89 -10.79
CA ALA A 82 0.93 -10.23 -11.66
C ALA A 82 0.68 -9.17 -12.72
N LEU A 83 0.73 -7.88 -12.36
CA LEU A 83 0.56 -6.75 -13.29
C LEU A 83 1.74 -6.60 -14.26
N ALA A 84 2.97 -6.86 -13.81
CA ALA A 84 4.18 -6.60 -14.59
C ALA A 84 4.66 -7.80 -15.42
N SER A 85 4.19 -9.01 -15.11
CA SER A 85 4.63 -10.26 -15.77
C SER A 85 4.02 -10.50 -17.15
N GLY A 86 2.94 -9.79 -17.50
CA GLY A 86 2.16 -10.06 -18.72
C GLY A 86 1.30 -11.32 -18.66
N LEU A 87 1.09 -11.88 -17.46
CA LEU A 87 0.21 -13.04 -17.22
C LEU A 87 -1.28 -12.65 -17.16
N LEU A 88 -1.58 -11.37 -16.96
CA LEU A 88 -2.90 -10.74 -16.93
C LEU A 88 -2.91 -9.58 -17.92
#